data_AF-R4G0I3-F1
#
_entry.id   AF-R4G0I3-F1
#
_cell.length_a   1.000
_cell.length_b   1.000
_cell.length_c   1.000
_cell.angle_alpha   90.00
_cell.angle_beta   90.00
_cell.angle_gamma   90.00
#
_symmetry.space_group_name_H-M   'P 1'
#
loop_
_entity.id
_entity.type
_entity.pdbx_description
1 polymer ?
#
loop_
_entity_poly.entity_id
_entity_poly.type
_entity_poly.pdbx_seq_one_letter_code
_entity_poly.pdbx_strand_id
1 'polypeptide(L)'
;MQRKKKFQRREAYFMQPFIFLFILLVIGMMAKNQSLIIAVLFLLIVKSIGLSSKVLPYLEQKGIQLGVTIITIAVLVPIATGKIGFKELTESVRSVYAWIAMLSGIAVALLAKGGVTLLAKDPHVTTALVLGTILAVSLFKGVAVGPLIGAGIAYVIMKIVDVFS
;
A
#
# COMPACT_ATOMS: atom_id res chain seq x y z
N MET A 1 -11.51 31.38 30.27
CA MET A 1 -12.27 30.35 29.50
C MET A 1 -11.67 30.02 28.12
N GLN A 2 -11.19 30.99 27.33
CA GLN A 2 -10.64 30.73 25.98
C GLN A 2 -9.33 29.91 25.94
N ARG A 3 -8.44 30.05 26.94
CA ARG A 3 -7.20 29.24 27.03
C ARG A 3 -7.46 27.74 27.24
N LYS A 4 -8.46 27.37 28.07
CA LYS A 4 -8.88 25.96 28.25
C LYS A 4 -9.44 25.37 26.95
N LYS A 5 -10.31 26.09 26.22
CA LYS A 5 -10.83 25.65 24.91
C LYS A 5 -9.73 25.44 23.86
N LYS A 6 -8.68 26.27 23.85
CA LYS A 6 -7.55 26.16 22.93
C LYS A 6 -6.63 24.98 23.27
N PHE A 7 -6.47 24.67 24.56
CA PHE A 7 -5.71 23.50 25.03
C PHE A 7 -6.45 22.19 24.72
N GLN A 8 -7.75 22.14 25.02
CA GLN A 8 -8.63 20.98 24.72
C GLN A 8 -8.69 20.69 23.21
N ARG A 9 -8.73 21.73 22.36
CA ARG A 9 -8.64 21.55 20.91
C ARG A 9 -7.29 20.94 20.49
N ARG A 10 -6.17 21.36 21.08
CA ARG A 10 -4.84 20.83 20.75
C ARG A 10 -4.69 19.36 21.13
N GLU A 11 -5.21 18.94 22.29
CA GLU A 11 -5.26 17.52 22.65
C GLU A 11 -6.13 16.70 21.68
N ALA A 12 -7.29 17.22 21.29
CA ALA A 12 -8.16 16.53 20.34
C ALA A 12 -7.47 16.26 18.98
N TYR A 13 -6.75 17.24 18.43
CA TYR A 13 -5.96 17.05 17.20
C TYR A 13 -4.81 16.06 17.35
N PHE A 14 -4.20 15.98 18.55
CA PHE A 14 -3.14 15.01 18.83
C PHE A 14 -3.67 13.56 18.91
N MET A 15 -4.86 13.39 19.48
CA MET A 15 -5.51 12.09 19.68
C MET A 15 -6.16 11.52 18.42
N GLN A 16 -6.58 12.37 17.48
CA GLN A 16 -7.31 11.93 16.28
C GLN A 16 -6.61 10.82 15.48
N PRO A 17 -5.28 10.86 15.19
CA PRO A 17 -4.65 9.77 14.45
C PRO A 17 -4.46 8.51 15.30
N PHE A 18 -4.40 8.61 16.64
CA PHE A 18 -4.39 7.41 17.50
C PHE A 18 -5.73 6.70 17.46
N ILE A 19 -6.83 7.44 17.53
CA ILE A 19 -8.19 6.90 17.40
C ILE A 19 -8.35 6.20 16.04
N PHE A 20 -7.92 6.86 14.97
CA PHE A 20 -7.99 6.28 13.63
C PHE A 20 -7.19 4.97 13.52
N LEU A 21 -5.93 4.96 13.98
CA LEU A 21 -5.11 3.76 13.99
C LEU A 21 -5.73 2.66 14.87
N PHE A 22 -6.33 3.01 16.01
CA PHE A 22 -6.99 2.03 16.88
C PHE A 22 -8.23 1.39 16.21
N ILE A 23 -9.02 2.18 15.48
CA ILE A 23 -10.13 1.67 14.68
C ILE A 23 -9.61 0.68 13.63
N LEU A 24 -8.53 1.03 12.92
CA LEU A 24 -7.91 0.13 11.94
C LEU A 24 -7.36 -1.15 12.58
N LEU A 25 -6.84 -1.08 13.80
CA LEU A 25 -6.38 -2.24 14.55
C LEU A 25 -7.54 -3.20 14.85
N VAL A 26 -8.67 -2.67 15.33
CA VAL A 26 -9.88 -3.46 15.58
C VAL A 26 -10.38 -4.12 14.30
N ILE A 27 -10.45 -3.36 13.21
CA ILE A 27 -10.82 -3.90 11.89
C ILE A 27 -9.85 -5.02 11.47
N GLY A 28 -8.54 -4.82 11.63
CA GLY A 28 -7.53 -5.83 11.32
C GLY A 28 -7.69 -7.11 12.13
N MET A 29 -8.00 -7.00 13.42
CA MET A 29 -8.27 -8.15 14.30
C MET A 29 -9.54 -8.89 13.91
N MET A 30 -10.64 -8.17 13.64
CA MET A 30 -11.90 -8.78 13.19
C MET A 30 -11.74 -9.48 11.84
N ALA A 31 -10.99 -8.87 10.92
CA ALA A 31 -10.62 -9.42 9.63
C ALA A 31 -9.60 -10.56 9.70
N LYS A 32 -8.98 -10.79 10.87
CA LYS A 32 -7.82 -11.67 11.07
C LYS A 32 -6.68 -11.38 10.09
N ASN A 33 -6.51 -10.12 9.69
CA ASN A 33 -5.46 -9.73 8.74
C ASN A 33 -4.16 -9.35 9.48
N GLN A 34 -3.22 -10.30 9.52
CA GLN A 34 -1.93 -10.11 10.20
C GLN A 34 -1.13 -8.93 9.65
N SER A 35 -1.11 -8.74 8.33
CA SER A 35 -0.37 -7.64 7.70
C SER A 35 -0.87 -6.27 8.15
N LEU A 36 -2.19 -6.07 8.20
CA LEU A 36 -2.81 -4.82 8.68
C LEU A 36 -2.54 -4.61 10.17
N ILE A 37 -2.70 -5.66 10.99
CA ILE A 37 -2.44 -5.60 12.43
C ILE A 37 -0.98 -5.18 12.68
N ILE A 38 -0.02 -5.83 12.05
CA ILE A 38 1.42 -5.53 12.22
C ILE A 38 1.73 -4.11 11.78
N ALA A 39 1.21 -3.66 10.63
CA ALA A 39 1.45 -2.31 10.13
C ALA A 39 0.90 -1.24 11.10
N VAL A 40 -0.32 -1.42 11.60
CA VAL A 40 -0.97 -0.49 12.52
C VAL A 40 -0.27 -0.46 13.88
N LEU A 41 0.09 -1.63 14.43
CA LEU A 41 0.85 -1.71 15.68
C LEU A 41 2.20 -1.02 15.56
N PHE A 42 2.92 -1.25 14.46
CA PHE A 42 4.18 -0.57 14.20
C PHE A 42 4.01 0.96 14.19
N LEU A 43 3.00 1.48 13.48
CA LEU A 43 2.71 2.92 13.44
C LEU A 43 2.33 3.48 14.82
N LEU A 44 1.53 2.75 15.60
CA LEU A 44 1.16 3.12 16.97
C LEU A 44 2.39 3.19 17.88
N ILE A 45 3.30 2.22 17.78
CA ILE A 45 4.55 2.19 18.57
C ILE A 45 5.43 3.39 18.18
N VAL A 46 5.69 3.59 16.89
CA VAL A 46 6.50 4.71 16.37
C VAL A 46 5.94 6.06 16.83
N LYS A 47 4.62 6.19 16.86
CA LYS A 47 3.96 7.41 17.33
C LYS A 47 4.06 7.58 18.84
N SER A 48 3.89 6.51 19.61
CA SER A 48 3.93 6.55 21.08
C SER A 48 5.32 6.89 21.62
N ILE A 49 6.38 6.44 20.96
CA ILE A 49 7.78 6.70 21.37
C ILE A 49 8.34 8.03 20.85
N GLY A 50 7.54 8.85 20.16
CA GLY A 50 7.95 10.18 19.68
C GLY A 50 8.88 10.18 18.47
N LEU A 51 9.09 9.04 17.81
CA LEU A 51 9.94 8.90 16.62
C LEU A 51 9.26 9.35 15.30
N SER A 52 8.06 9.90 15.41
CA SER A 52 7.23 10.30 14.26
C SER A 52 7.92 11.28 13.33
N SER A 53 8.75 12.20 13.85
CA SER A 53 9.41 13.24 13.06
C SER A 53 10.52 12.74 12.13
N LYS A 54 11.04 11.52 12.36
CA LYS A 54 12.10 10.91 11.54
C LYS A 54 11.60 9.69 10.77
N VAL A 55 10.86 8.82 11.45
CA VAL A 55 10.48 7.51 10.90
C VAL A 55 9.33 7.64 9.91
N LEU A 56 8.29 8.42 10.22
CA LEU A 56 7.12 8.53 9.32
C LEU A 56 7.48 9.19 7.98
N PRO A 57 8.20 10.33 7.92
CA PRO A 57 8.59 10.91 6.64
C PRO A 57 9.48 9.98 5.80
N TYR A 58 10.36 9.22 6.44
CA TYR A 58 11.20 8.25 5.74
C TYR A 58 10.37 7.13 5.12
N LEU A 59 9.38 6.60 5.86
CA LEU A 59 8.47 5.58 5.37
C LEU A 59 7.52 6.10 4.29
N GLU A 60 7.07 7.34 4.38
CA GLU A 60 6.25 7.97 3.34
C GLU A 60 7.05 8.13 2.03
N GLN A 61 8.31 8.57 2.13
CA GLN A 61 9.15 8.81 0.95
C GLN A 61 9.69 7.52 0.31
N LYS A 62 10.14 6.57 1.14
CA LYS A 62 10.86 5.37 0.67
C LYS A 62 10.15 4.06 0.94
N GLY A 63 9.11 4.03 1.76
CA GLY A 63 8.45 2.80 2.19
C GLY A 63 7.89 1.99 1.02
N ILE A 64 7.25 2.63 0.03
CA ILE A 64 6.77 1.94 -1.18
C ILE A 64 7.94 1.34 -1.96
N GLN A 65 9.00 2.11 -2.21
CA GLN A 65 10.17 1.63 -2.95
C GLN A 65 10.84 0.45 -2.23
N LEU A 66 11.03 0.55 -0.91
CA LEU A 66 11.58 -0.53 -0.10
C LEU A 66 10.70 -1.79 -0.15
N GLY A 67 9.39 -1.63 -0.02
CA GLY A 67 8.43 -2.73 -0.13
C GLY A 67 8.50 -3.43 -1.49
N VAL A 68 8.51 -2.65 -2.58
CA VAL A 68 8.66 -3.20 -3.95
C VAL A 68 9.98 -3.93 -4.09
N THR A 69 11.10 -3.36 -3.61
CA THR A 69 12.41 -4.03 -3.63
C THR A 69 12.38 -5.37 -2.90
N ILE A 70 11.78 -5.43 -1.70
CA ILE A 70 11.67 -6.68 -0.93
C ILE A 70 10.84 -7.72 -1.70
N ILE A 71 9.72 -7.31 -2.30
CA ILE A 71 8.88 -8.20 -3.12
C ILE A 71 9.67 -8.71 -4.34
N THR A 72 10.39 -7.83 -5.04
CA THR A 72 11.23 -8.22 -6.18
C THR A 72 12.29 -9.23 -5.77
N ILE A 73 12.98 -9.01 -4.65
CA ILE A 73 13.95 -9.98 -4.12
C ILE A 73 13.28 -11.32 -3.87
N ALA A 74 12.13 -11.35 -3.18
CA ALA A 74 11.39 -12.58 -2.89
C ALA A 74 11.00 -13.36 -4.16
N VAL A 75 10.58 -12.67 -5.23
CA VAL A 75 10.25 -13.26 -6.53
C VAL A 75 11.49 -13.82 -7.24
N LEU A 76 12.67 -13.24 -7.02
CA LEU A 76 13.94 -13.71 -7.60
C LEU A 76 14.58 -14.87 -6.81
N VAL A 77 14.14 -15.16 -5.58
CA VAL A 77 14.69 -16.26 -4.76
C VAL A 77 14.68 -17.62 -5.46
N PRO A 78 13.62 -18.07 -6.16
CA PRO A 78 13.63 -19.34 -6.88
C PRO A 78 14.72 -19.42 -7.96
N ILE A 79 15.05 -18.30 -8.60
CA ILE A 79 16.14 -18.22 -9.58
C ILE A 79 17.49 -18.31 -8.86
N ALA A 80 17.68 -17.51 -7.80
CA ALA A 80 18.92 -17.48 -7.03
C ALA A 80 19.22 -18.81 -6.31
N THR A 81 18.18 -19.57 -5.95
CA THR A 81 18.29 -20.90 -5.31
C THR A 81 18.40 -22.04 -6.32
N GLY A 82 18.41 -21.77 -7.63
CA GLY A 82 18.50 -22.77 -8.69
C GLY A 82 17.23 -23.58 -8.94
N LYS A 83 16.11 -23.24 -8.29
CA LYS A 83 14.79 -23.86 -8.55
C LYS A 83 14.26 -23.55 -9.94
N ILE A 84 14.63 -22.38 -10.49
CA ILE A 84 14.31 -21.96 -11.86
C ILE A 84 15.63 -21.70 -12.58
N GLY A 85 15.98 -22.57 -13.54
CA GLY A 85 17.16 -22.44 -14.38
C GLY A 85 16.89 -21.70 -15.70
N PHE A 86 17.94 -21.45 -16.49
CA PHE A 86 17.82 -20.84 -17.83
C PHE A 86 16.94 -21.65 -18.79
N LYS A 87 16.87 -22.98 -18.60
CA LYS A 87 16.01 -23.86 -19.40
C LYS A 87 14.52 -23.61 -19.11
N GLU A 88 14.14 -23.54 -17.84
CA GLU A 88 12.77 -23.19 -17.40
C GLU A 88 12.38 -21.79 -17.91
N LEU A 89 13.33 -20.84 -17.88
CA LEU A 89 13.10 -19.48 -18.37
C LEU A 89 12.87 -19.46 -19.89
N THR A 90 13.63 -20.21 -20.67
CA THR A 90 13.47 -20.32 -22.12
C THR A 90 12.28 -21.18 -22.56
N GLU A 91 11.86 -22.14 -21.73
CA GLU A 91 10.63 -22.90 -21.94
C GLU A 91 9.40 -22.07 -21.59
N SER A 92 9.49 -21.19 -20.58
CA SER A 92 8.39 -20.29 -20.24
C SER A 92 8.00 -19.44 -21.45
N VAL A 93 8.93 -18.78 -22.15
CA VAL A 93 8.62 -17.94 -23.32
C VAL A 93 8.03 -18.67 -24.54
N ARG A 94 7.97 -20.00 -24.53
CA ARG A 94 7.31 -20.79 -25.59
C ARG A 94 5.83 -21.05 -25.33
N SER A 95 5.35 -20.85 -24.10
CA SER A 95 3.96 -21.10 -23.71
C SER A 95 3.10 -19.85 -23.86
N VAL A 96 1.89 -20.02 -24.42
CA VAL A 96 0.87 -18.96 -24.48
C VAL A 96 0.57 -18.41 -23.07
N TYR A 97 0.55 -19.27 -22.04
CA TYR A 97 0.33 -18.86 -20.66
C TYR A 97 1.43 -17.94 -20.13
N ALA A 98 2.68 -18.15 -20.53
CA ALA A 98 3.77 -17.28 -20.11
C ALA A 98 3.73 -15.91 -20.80
N TRP A 99 3.28 -15.85 -22.05
CA TRP A 99 3.04 -14.57 -22.72
C TRP A 99 1.93 -13.78 -22.03
N ILE A 100 0.84 -14.45 -21.63
CA ILE A 100 -0.22 -13.81 -20.83
C ILE A 100 0.34 -13.29 -19.50
N ALA A 101 1.12 -14.10 -18.79
CA ALA A 101 1.74 -13.70 -17.53
C ALA A 101 2.72 -12.53 -17.70
N MET A 102 3.55 -12.56 -18.76
CA MET A 102 4.52 -11.51 -19.08
C MET A 102 3.83 -10.19 -19.43
N LEU A 103 2.85 -10.23 -20.33
CA LEU A 103 2.10 -9.04 -20.73
C LEU A 103 1.30 -8.46 -19.55
N SER A 104 0.71 -9.32 -18.72
CA SER A 104 0.05 -8.89 -17.49
C SER A 104 1.02 -8.21 -16.53
N GLY A 105 2.22 -8.78 -16.33
CA GLY A 105 3.28 -8.18 -15.52
C GLY A 105 3.72 -6.81 -16.03
N ILE A 106 3.90 -6.67 -17.36
CA ILE A 106 4.21 -5.39 -18.00
C ILE A 106 3.08 -4.38 -17.76
N ALA A 107 1.83 -4.78 -17.98
CA ALA A 107 0.67 -3.92 -17.76
C ALA A 107 0.60 -3.44 -16.30
N VAL A 108 0.74 -4.34 -15.32
CA VAL A 108 0.73 -3.99 -13.89
C VAL A 108 1.88 -3.05 -13.54
N ALA A 109 3.08 -3.23 -14.10
CA ALA A 109 4.20 -2.32 -13.87
C ALA A 109 3.93 -0.90 -14.40
N LEU A 110 3.27 -0.79 -15.57
CA LEU A 110 2.87 0.50 -16.14
C LEU A 110 1.77 1.18 -15.32
N LEU A 111 0.77 0.40 -14.85
CA LEU A 111 -0.25 0.89 -13.93
C LEU A 111 0.37 1.40 -12.64
N ALA A 112 1.28 0.63 -12.03
CA ALA A 112 1.96 1.01 -10.81
C ALA A 112 2.74 2.32 -10.95
N LYS A 113 3.41 2.56 -12.09
CA LYS A 113 4.11 3.83 -12.37
C LYS A 113 3.16 5.04 -12.30
N GLY A 114 1.98 4.92 -12.91
CA GLY A 114 0.92 5.95 -12.82
C GLY A 114 0.37 6.09 -11.40
N GLY A 115 0.15 4.95 -10.73
CA GLY A 115 -0.35 4.88 -9.36
C GLY A 115 0.57 5.55 -8.33
N VAL A 116 1.88 5.35 -8.41
CA VAL A 116 2.84 6.07 -7.54
C VAL A 116 2.70 7.58 -7.71
N THR A 117 2.54 8.05 -8.94
CA THR A 117 2.36 9.48 -9.23
C THR A 117 1.06 10.01 -8.65
N LEU A 118 -0.04 9.24 -8.74
CA LEU A 118 -1.33 9.61 -8.17
C LEU A 118 -1.27 9.69 -6.64
N LEU A 119 -0.67 8.69 -5.99
CA LEU A 119 -0.49 8.66 -4.53
C LEU A 119 0.35 9.83 -4.02
N ALA A 120 1.37 10.24 -4.79
CA ALA A 120 2.23 11.36 -4.41
C ALA A 120 1.56 12.74 -4.60
N LYS A 121 0.63 12.86 -5.55
CA LYS A 121 -0.01 14.14 -5.90
C LYS A 121 -1.27 14.43 -5.11
N ASP A 122 -2.06 13.41 -4.78
CA ASP A 122 -3.38 13.57 -4.17
C ASP A 122 -3.55 12.75 -2.88
N PRO A 123 -3.41 13.42 -1.70
CA PRO A 123 -3.66 12.79 -0.40
C PRO A 123 -5.10 12.34 -0.18
N HIS A 124 -6.09 12.99 -0.82
CA HIS A 124 -7.50 12.60 -0.70
C HIS A 124 -7.76 11.29 -1.43
N VAL A 125 -7.25 11.14 -2.65
CA VAL A 125 -7.32 9.88 -3.41
C VAL A 125 -6.56 8.77 -2.68
N THR A 126 -5.39 9.08 -2.11
CA THR A 126 -4.63 8.13 -1.29
C THR A 126 -5.45 7.63 -0.09
N THR A 127 -6.12 8.54 0.62
CA THR A 127 -6.97 8.19 1.76
C THR A 127 -8.14 7.30 1.32
N ALA A 128 -8.82 7.65 0.22
CA ALA A 128 -9.93 6.86 -0.32
C ALA A 128 -9.49 5.46 -0.75
N LEU A 129 -8.31 5.33 -1.39
CA LEU A 129 -7.73 4.04 -1.79
C LEU A 129 -7.36 3.18 -0.58
N VAL A 130 -6.74 3.76 0.45
CA VAL A 130 -6.42 3.04 1.69
C VAL A 130 -7.70 2.53 2.35
N LEU A 131 -8.74 3.36 2.45
CA LEU A 131 -10.03 2.92 3.00
C LEU A 131 -10.66 1.80 2.17
N GLY A 132 -10.68 1.93 0.83
CA GLY A 132 -11.21 0.90 -0.06
C GLY A 132 -10.47 -0.44 0.06
N THR A 133 -9.12 -0.40 0.12
CA THR A 133 -8.32 -1.63 0.30
C THR A 133 -8.54 -2.27 1.66
N ILE A 134 -8.68 -1.49 2.73
CA ILE A 134 -8.99 -2.00 4.07
C ILE A 134 -10.38 -2.64 4.12
N LEU A 135 -11.38 -2.01 3.51
CA LEU A 135 -12.73 -2.58 3.39
C LEU A 135 -12.72 -3.89 2.59
N ALA A 136 -12.00 -3.93 1.47
CA ALA A 136 -11.86 -5.14 0.66
C ALA A 136 -11.25 -6.30 1.46
N VAL A 137 -10.16 -6.02 2.17
CA VAL A 137 -9.46 -7.00 3.00
C VAL A 137 -10.32 -7.47 4.17
N SER A 138 -11.04 -6.56 4.83
CA SER A 138 -11.81 -6.87 6.03
C SER A 138 -13.15 -7.56 5.76
N LEU A 139 -13.85 -7.18 4.69
CA LEU A 139 -15.17 -7.73 4.37
C LEU A 139 -15.10 -8.93 3.43
N PHE A 140 -14.17 -8.94 2.48
CA PHE A 140 -14.11 -9.93 1.40
C PHE A 140 -12.97 -10.95 1.58
N LYS A 141 -12.30 -10.96 2.73
CA LYS A 141 -11.11 -11.80 3.01
C LYS A 141 -10.02 -11.63 1.94
N GLY A 142 -9.95 -10.45 1.31
CA GLY A 142 -8.95 -10.13 0.30
C GLY A 142 -7.54 -10.07 0.88
N VAL A 143 -6.54 -10.19 0.01
CA VAL A 143 -5.13 -10.02 0.39
C VAL A 143 -4.78 -8.53 0.37
N ALA A 144 -4.09 -8.06 1.42
CA ALA A 144 -3.62 -6.69 1.49
C ALA A 144 -2.42 -6.47 0.55
N VAL A 145 -2.71 -6.11 -0.71
CA VAL A 145 -1.68 -5.85 -1.75
C VAL A 145 -1.18 -4.40 -1.75
N GLY A 146 -1.68 -3.57 -0.83
CA GLY A 146 -1.37 -2.15 -0.72
C GLY A 146 -2.16 -1.26 -1.69
N PRO A 147 -2.11 0.07 -1.50
CA PRO A 147 -2.87 1.02 -2.32
C PRO A 147 -2.30 1.19 -3.73
N LEU A 148 -1.10 0.69 -4.02
CA LEU A 148 -0.39 0.93 -5.28
C LEU A 148 -1.12 0.38 -6.52
N ILE A 149 -1.65 -0.85 -6.43
CA ILE A 149 -2.39 -1.47 -7.54
C ILE A 149 -3.69 -0.70 -7.78
N GLY A 150 -4.43 -0.41 -6.70
CA GLY A 150 -5.65 0.40 -6.76
C GLY A 150 -5.40 1.79 -7.32
N ALA A 151 -4.29 2.42 -6.94
CA ALA A 151 -3.87 3.71 -7.47
C ALA A 151 -3.57 3.66 -8.97
N GLY A 152 -2.92 2.59 -9.44
CA GLY A 152 -2.64 2.41 -10.86
C GLY A 152 -3.92 2.27 -11.69
N ILE A 153 -4.88 1.49 -11.21
CA ILE A 153 -6.19 1.34 -11.83
C ILE A 153 -6.95 2.67 -11.81
N ALA A 154 -7.03 3.32 -10.66
CA ALA A 154 -7.68 4.62 -10.50
C ALA A 154 -7.07 5.68 -11.42
N TYR A 155 -5.74 5.72 -11.53
CA TYR A 155 -5.03 6.64 -12.42
C TYR A 155 -5.44 6.48 -13.88
N VAL A 156 -5.53 5.23 -14.36
CA VAL A 156 -5.98 4.97 -15.74
C VAL A 156 -7.44 5.35 -15.93
N ILE A 157 -8.32 4.99 -14.99
CA ILE A 157 -9.75 5.34 -15.08
C ILE A 157 -9.93 6.86 -15.08
N MET A 158 -9.26 7.59 -14.18
CA MET A 158 -9.30 9.06 -14.15
C MET A 158 -8.81 9.66 -15.46
N LYS A 159 -7.69 9.17 -16.00
CA LYS A 159 -7.20 9.59 -17.31
C LYS A 159 -8.21 9.34 -18.44
N ILE A 160 -8.92 8.23 -18.41
CA ILE A 160 -9.96 7.93 -19.39
C ILE A 160 -11.11 8.92 -19.23
N VAL A 161 -11.60 9.13 -18.01
CA VAL A 161 -12.69 10.09 -17.72
C VAL A 161 -12.31 11.51 -18.15
N ASP A 162 -11.08 11.95 -17.86
CA ASP A 162 -10.56 13.27 -18.23
C ASP A 162 -10.47 13.46 -19.76
N VAL A 163 -10.33 12.39 -20.55
CA VAL A 163 -10.31 12.46 -22.02
C VAL A 163 -11.72 12.68 -22.60
N PHE A 164 -12.77 12.27 -21.88
CA PHE A 164 -14.16 12.38 -22.30
C PHE A 164 -14.93 13.51 -21.62
N SER A 165 -14.29 14.28 -20.73
CA SER A 165 -14.88 15.43 -20.00
C SER A 165 -14.40 16.74 -20.61
#